data_AF-A0A7X5HWN1-F1
#
_entry.id   AF-A0A7X5HWN1-F1
#
_cell.length_a   1.000
_cell.length_b   1.000
_cell.length_c   1.000
_cell.angle_alpha   90.00
_cell.angle_beta   90.00
_cell.angle_gamma   90.00
#
_symmetry.space_group_name_H-M   'P 1'
#
loop_
_entity.id
_entity.type
_entity.pdbx_description
1 polymer ?
#
loop_
_entity_poly.entity_id
_entity_poly.type
_entity_poly.pdbx_seq_one_letter_code
_entity_poly.pdbx_strand_id
1 'polypeptide(L)'
;MALFESYERRINQIIPVLEQYGMKSLEEADQLCKDKGIDVKEIVKSIQPICFENALWAYTLGAAIAIKKGATAAADAAEAIGEGIQAFCIPGSVADQRKVGIGHGNLAAMLLREETTCFAFLAGHESFAAAEGAIGIARSANRVRKEPLRVILNGLGKDAAYIISRINGFTYVETEFDYYTGKLNILEEKPFSKGDKAKVKCYGADDVMEGVAIMHHENVGVSITGNSTNPTRFQHPVAGTYKKECLEQGKKFFSVASGGGTGRTLHPDNMAAGPASYGMTDTMGRMHSDAQFAGSSSVPAHVEMMGLIGMGNNPMVGATVSVAVAIEEGCR
;
A
#
# COMPACT_ATOMS: atom_id res chain seq x y z
N MET A 1 27.61 -18.51 4.00
CA MET A 1 27.18 -17.46 3.05
C MET A 1 26.31 -16.47 3.81
N ALA A 2 26.34 -15.19 3.44
CA ALA A 2 25.39 -14.22 4.01
C ALA A 2 23.96 -14.63 3.65
N LEU A 3 23.02 -14.47 4.60
CA LEU A 3 21.61 -14.89 4.43
C LEU A 3 20.83 -14.02 3.43
N PHE A 4 21.26 -12.78 3.21
CA PHE A 4 20.62 -11.79 2.34
C PHE A 4 21.60 -10.67 1.95
N GLU A 5 21.22 -9.85 0.96
CA GLU A 5 22.07 -8.77 0.44
C GLU A 5 22.29 -7.65 1.46
N SER A 6 23.51 -7.08 1.49
CA SER A 6 23.91 -6.02 2.45
C SER A 6 23.83 -6.43 3.92
N TYR A 7 24.02 -7.72 4.24
CA TYR A 7 23.96 -8.27 5.60
C TYR A 7 24.68 -7.42 6.65
N GLU A 8 25.94 -7.07 6.40
CA GLU A 8 26.77 -6.27 7.34
C GLU A 8 26.19 -4.88 7.63
N ARG A 9 25.48 -4.27 6.68
CA ARG A 9 24.84 -2.96 6.85
C ARG A 9 23.56 -3.04 7.69
N ARG A 10 22.96 -4.22 7.85
CA ARG A 10 21.63 -4.41 8.48
C ARG A 10 21.68 -5.16 9.79
N ILE A 11 22.63 -6.09 9.96
CA ILE A 11 22.62 -7.04 11.07
C ILE A 11 22.65 -6.37 12.45
N ASN A 12 23.34 -5.23 12.57
CA ASN A 12 23.39 -4.44 13.80
C ASN A 12 22.05 -3.81 14.20
N GLN A 13 21.11 -3.67 13.26
CA GLN A 13 19.73 -3.24 13.54
C GLN A 13 18.81 -4.43 13.80
N ILE A 14 19.10 -5.59 13.21
CA ILE A 14 18.30 -6.81 13.34
C ILE A 14 18.55 -7.53 14.68
N ILE A 15 19.81 -7.67 15.11
CA ILE A 15 20.18 -8.37 16.35
C ILE A 15 19.46 -7.79 17.57
N PRO A 16 19.44 -6.46 17.82
CA PRO A 16 18.73 -5.91 18.96
C PRO A 16 17.23 -6.23 18.96
N VAL A 17 16.61 -6.31 17.78
CA VAL A 17 15.18 -6.66 17.65
C VAL A 17 14.97 -8.15 17.94
N LEU A 18 15.85 -9.03 17.46
CA LEU A 18 15.80 -10.46 17.81
C LEU A 18 15.92 -10.66 19.33
N GLU A 19 16.91 -10.01 19.96
CA GLU A 19 17.14 -10.07 21.41
C GLU A 19 15.95 -9.54 22.21
N GLN A 20 15.36 -8.41 21.78
CA GLN A 20 14.16 -7.83 22.40
C GLN A 20 13.00 -8.84 22.48
N TYR A 21 12.85 -9.71 21.48
CA TYR A 21 11.78 -10.71 21.43
C TYR A 21 12.24 -12.12 21.84
N GLY A 22 13.44 -12.23 22.42
CA GLY A 22 13.98 -13.49 22.92
C GLY A 22 14.20 -14.53 21.82
N MET A 23 14.72 -14.09 20.67
CA MET A 23 15.16 -14.93 19.56
C MET A 23 16.68 -14.77 19.39
N LYS A 24 17.39 -15.87 19.10
CA LYS A 24 18.86 -15.88 18.96
C LYS A 24 19.30 -15.66 17.52
N SER A 25 18.46 -16.02 16.55
CA SER A 25 18.78 -15.87 15.13
C SER A 25 17.52 -15.77 14.26
N LEU A 26 17.70 -15.42 12.99
CA LEU A 26 16.62 -15.39 12.01
C LEU A 26 16.10 -16.80 11.68
N GLU A 27 16.95 -17.82 11.76
CA GLU A 27 16.55 -19.22 11.61
C GLU A 27 15.65 -19.67 12.77
N GLU A 28 15.89 -19.20 14.00
CA GLU A 28 14.97 -19.44 15.11
C GLU A 28 13.62 -18.76 14.87
N ALA A 29 13.61 -17.54 14.29
CA ALA A 29 12.39 -16.86 13.88
C ALA A 29 11.62 -17.65 12.79
N ASP A 30 12.33 -18.22 11.81
CA ASP A 30 11.75 -19.07 10.76
C ASP A 30 11.17 -20.36 11.33
N GLN A 31 11.90 -21.02 12.25
CA GLN A 31 11.41 -22.22 12.92
C GLN A 31 10.16 -21.93 13.76
N LEU A 32 10.13 -20.81 14.48
CA LEU A 32 8.97 -20.39 15.25
C LEU A 32 7.72 -20.23 14.38
N CYS A 33 7.86 -19.65 13.18
CA CYS A 33 6.75 -19.52 12.23
C CYS A 33 6.30 -20.89 11.70
N LYS A 34 7.25 -21.77 11.36
CA LYS A 34 6.97 -23.13 10.88
C LYS A 34 6.33 -24.03 11.93
N ASP A 35 6.70 -23.89 13.20
CA ASP A 35 6.08 -24.61 14.32
C ASP A 35 4.59 -24.23 14.48
N LYS A 36 4.20 -23.06 13.99
CA LYS A 36 2.80 -22.62 13.86
C LYS A 36 2.16 -22.98 12.52
N GLY A 37 2.85 -23.71 11.65
CA GLY A 37 2.36 -24.11 10.32
C GLY A 37 2.38 -22.99 9.28
N ILE A 38 3.14 -21.91 9.51
CA ILE A 38 3.15 -20.73 8.64
C ILE A 38 4.46 -20.69 7.85
N ASP A 39 4.40 -20.99 6.55
CA ASP A 39 5.52 -20.77 5.63
C ASP A 39 5.50 -19.33 5.11
N VAL A 40 6.13 -18.43 5.87
CA VAL A 40 6.19 -17.00 5.54
C VAL A 40 6.88 -16.76 4.21
N LYS A 41 7.92 -17.54 3.89
CA LYS A 41 8.72 -17.34 2.68
C LYS A 41 7.94 -17.74 1.43
N GLU A 42 7.19 -18.84 1.50
CA GLU A 42 6.27 -19.24 0.43
C GLU A 42 5.18 -18.18 0.19
N ILE A 43 4.55 -17.68 1.27
CA ILE A 43 3.51 -16.64 1.17
C ILE A 43 4.08 -15.40 0.45
N VAL A 44 5.24 -14.89 0.87
CA VAL A 44 5.86 -13.70 0.27
C VAL A 44 6.19 -13.94 -1.22
N LYS A 45 6.77 -15.11 -1.57
CA LYS A 45 7.09 -15.47 -2.96
C LYS A 45 5.84 -15.62 -3.83
N SER A 46 4.72 -16.09 -3.28
CA SER A 46 3.47 -16.20 -4.02
C SER A 46 2.91 -14.84 -4.45
N ILE A 47 3.20 -13.79 -3.67
CA ILE A 47 2.80 -12.41 -3.96
C ILE A 47 3.78 -11.73 -4.92
N GLN A 48 5.08 -11.89 -4.70
CA GLN A 48 6.12 -11.34 -5.56
C GLN A 48 7.25 -12.37 -5.78
N PRO A 49 7.20 -13.17 -6.87
CA PRO A 49 8.19 -14.22 -7.10
C PRO A 49 9.64 -13.75 -7.24
N ILE A 50 9.84 -12.47 -7.61
CA ILE A 50 11.15 -11.84 -7.81
C ILE A 50 11.62 -11.02 -6.61
N CYS A 51 11.01 -11.18 -5.43
CA CYS A 51 11.45 -10.49 -4.21
C CYS A 51 12.87 -10.94 -3.80
N PHE A 52 13.58 -10.09 -3.08
CA PHE A 52 14.92 -10.40 -2.59
C PHE A 52 14.86 -11.24 -1.30
N GLU A 53 15.98 -11.91 -0.96
CA GLU A 53 16.07 -12.69 0.28
C GLU A 53 15.85 -11.81 1.52
N ASN A 54 16.24 -10.54 1.45
CA ASN A 54 15.91 -9.53 2.46
C ASN A 54 14.41 -9.48 2.78
N ALA A 55 13.53 -9.57 1.78
CA ALA A 55 12.08 -9.58 2.00
C ALA A 55 11.66 -10.78 2.84
N LEU A 56 12.11 -11.96 2.41
CA LEU A 56 11.75 -13.23 3.03
C LEU A 56 12.08 -13.21 4.52
N TRP A 57 13.29 -12.77 4.86
CA TRP A 57 13.73 -12.68 6.25
C TRP A 57 13.08 -11.55 7.04
N ALA A 58 12.81 -10.39 6.42
CA ALA A 58 12.10 -9.29 7.06
C ALA A 58 10.67 -9.66 7.47
N TYR A 59 9.92 -10.30 6.56
CA TYR A 59 8.59 -10.81 6.85
C TYR A 59 8.63 -11.97 7.85
N THR A 60 9.63 -12.85 7.77
CA THR A 60 9.80 -13.96 8.73
C THR A 60 10.04 -13.43 10.14
N LEU A 61 10.94 -12.45 10.30
CA LEU A 61 11.17 -11.79 11.57
C LEU A 61 9.87 -11.12 12.08
N GLY A 62 9.18 -10.40 11.21
CA GLY A 62 7.91 -9.74 11.54
C GLY A 62 6.82 -10.69 12.02
N ALA A 63 6.66 -11.83 11.35
CA ALA A 63 5.73 -12.87 11.74
C ALA A 63 6.11 -13.51 13.09
N ALA A 64 7.40 -13.77 13.31
CA ALA A 64 7.90 -14.29 14.57
C ALA A 64 7.68 -13.31 15.73
N ILE A 65 7.86 -12.00 15.50
CA ILE A 65 7.51 -10.94 16.46
C ILE A 65 6.03 -10.99 16.81
N ALA A 66 5.14 -11.10 15.81
CA ALA A 66 3.70 -11.21 16.03
C ALA A 66 3.34 -12.42 16.92
N ILE A 67 3.95 -13.58 16.64
CA ILE A 67 3.77 -14.80 17.43
C ILE A 67 4.27 -14.61 18.87
N LYS A 68 5.45 -14.02 19.05
CA LYS A 68 6.01 -13.72 20.39
C LYS A 68 5.15 -12.75 21.19
N LYS A 69 4.51 -11.79 20.53
CA LYS A 69 3.55 -10.86 21.16
C LYS A 69 2.21 -11.51 21.48
N GLY A 70 1.94 -12.72 21.02
CA GLY A 70 0.63 -13.36 21.16
C GLY A 70 -0.45 -12.67 20.32
N ALA A 71 -0.08 -12.07 19.19
CA ALA A 71 -1.04 -11.44 18.28
C ALA A 71 -1.98 -12.51 17.71
N THR A 72 -3.26 -12.40 18.05
CA THR A 72 -4.32 -13.33 17.58
C THR A 72 -5.20 -12.70 16.50
N ALA A 73 -5.26 -11.36 16.44
CA ALA A 73 -5.92 -10.64 15.36
C ALA A 73 -4.93 -10.28 14.26
N ALA A 74 -5.33 -10.42 12.98
CA ALA A 74 -4.48 -10.11 11.84
C ALA A 74 -4.03 -8.63 11.84
N ALA A 75 -4.85 -7.70 12.32
CA ALA A 75 -4.45 -6.29 12.40
C ALA A 75 -3.22 -6.09 13.31
N ASP A 76 -3.20 -6.73 14.48
CA ASP A 76 -2.07 -6.63 15.42
C ASP A 76 -0.83 -7.36 14.87
N ALA A 77 -1.04 -8.48 14.18
CA ALA A 77 0.03 -9.19 13.48
C ALA A 77 0.65 -8.34 12.37
N ALA A 78 -0.16 -7.59 11.61
CA ALA A 78 0.32 -6.68 10.56
C ALA A 78 1.21 -5.55 11.13
N GLU A 79 0.85 -4.97 12.27
CA GLU A 79 1.69 -3.95 12.93
C GLU A 79 3.04 -4.54 13.37
N ALA A 80 3.04 -5.75 13.94
CA ALA A 80 4.26 -6.47 14.30
C ALA A 80 5.12 -6.86 13.09
N ILE A 81 4.49 -7.22 11.97
CA ILE A 81 5.21 -7.46 10.71
C ILE A 81 5.92 -6.18 10.25
N GLY A 82 5.29 -5.02 10.43
CA GLY A 82 5.90 -3.71 10.17
C GLY A 82 7.21 -3.49 10.94
N GLU A 83 7.31 -3.96 12.19
CA GLU A 83 8.54 -3.90 12.99
C GLU A 83 9.66 -4.76 12.39
N GLY A 84 9.34 -5.97 11.92
CA GLY A 84 10.29 -6.83 11.21
C GLY A 84 10.81 -6.17 9.94
N ILE A 85 9.92 -5.58 9.14
CA ILE A 85 10.29 -4.81 7.94
C ILE A 85 11.17 -3.61 8.31
N GLN A 86 10.84 -2.92 9.40
CA GLN A 86 11.60 -1.76 9.86
C GLN A 86 13.02 -2.12 10.29
N ALA A 87 13.20 -3.26 10.96
CA ALA A 87 14.50 -3.75 11.39
C ALA A 87 15.47 -3.99 10.22
N PHE A 88 14.92 -4.27 9.04
CA PHE A 88 15.72 -4.46 7.82
C PHE A 88 16.08 -3.16 7.12
N CYS A 89 15.50 -2.01 7.47
CA CYS A 89 15.91 -0.73 6.87
C CYS A 89 17.40 -0.45 7.16
N ILE A 90 18.11 0.28 6.28
CA ILE A 90 19.52 0.63 6.56
C ILE A 90 19.55 1.85 7.47
N PRO A 91 20.33 1.84 8.58
CA PRO A 91 20.46 3.01 9.44
C PRO A 91 20.82 4.27 8.66
N GLY A 92 20.07 5.35 8.89
CA GLY A 92 20.30 6.65 8.23
C GLY A 92 19.80 6.75 6.79
N SER A 93 19.30 5.66 6.19
CA SER A 93 18.60 5.72 4.91
C SER A 93 17.27 6.47 5.03
N VAL A 94 16.73 6.90 3.89
CA VAL A 94 15.39 7.51 3.83
C VAL A 94 14.31 6.56 4.38
N ALA A 95 14.44 5.25 4.13
CA ALA A 95 13.50 4.24 4.61
C ALA A 95 13.52 4.11 6.15
N ASP A 96 14.71 4.18 6.76
CA ASP A 96 14.86 4.15 8.21
C ASP A 96 14.35 5.44 8.87
N GLN A 97 14.68 6.61 8.31
CA GLN A 97 14.23 7.90 8.83
C GLN A 97 12.70 8.06 8.75
N ARG A 98 12.10 7.61 7.64
CA ARG A 98 10.65 7.70 7.41
C ARG A 98 9.85 6.57 8.05
N LYS A 99 10.52 5.63 8.73
CA LYS A 99 9.90 4.47 9.39
C LYS A 99 8.96 3.70 8.45
N VAL A 100 9.40 3.43 7.22
CA VAL A 100 8.50 2.90 6.19
C VAL A 100 8.02 1.47 6.48
N GLY A 101 8.78 0.67 7.23
CA GLY A 101 8.35 -0.66 7.66
C GLY A 101 7.15 -0.56 8.61
N ILE A 102 7.25 0.30 9.62
CA ILE A 102 6.14 0.60 10.53
C ILE A 102 4.93 1.16 9.76
N GLY A 103 5.16 2.07 8.81
CA GLY A 103 4.11 2.60 7.95
C GLY A 103 3.37 1.52 7.14
N HIS A 104 4.09 0.50 6.64
CA HIS A 104 3.46 -0.63 5.92
C HIS A 104 2.66 -1.53 6.84
N GLY A 105 3.18 -1.83 8.03
CA GLY A 105 2.45 -2.59 9.04
C GLY A 105 1.14 -1.91 9.41
N ASN A 106 1.19 -0.60 9.68
CA ASN A 106 0.01 0.20 10.01
C ASN A 106 -1.01 0.26 8.86
N LEU A 107 -0.54 0.44 7.61
CA LEU A 107 -1.42 0.41 6.45
C LEU A 107 -2.16 -0.93 6.34
N ALA A 108 -1.43 -2.04 6.41
CA ALA A 108 -2.02 -3.37 6.34
C ALA A 108 -2.99 -3.64 7.50
N ALA A 109 -2.64 -3.20 8.71
CA ALA A 109 -3.50 -3.29 9.89
C ALA A 109 -4.82 -2.53 9.68
N MET A 110 -4.79 -1.33 9.10
CA MET A 110 -6.00 -0.57 8.80
C MET A 110 -6.90 -1.25 7.77
N LEU A 111 -6.34 -1.94 6.79
CA LEU A 111 -7.11 -2.74 5.82
C LEU A 111 -7.75 -3.98 6.47
N LEU A 112 -7.22 -4.46 7.59
CA LEU A 112 -7.71 -5.61 8.34
C LEU A 112 -8.73 -5.22 9.43
N ARG A 113 -8.75 -3.96 9.89
CA ARG A 113 -9.73 -3.46 10.87
C ARG A 113 -11.11 -3.25 10.27
N GLU A 114 -12.15 -3.66 10.98
CA GLU A 114 -13.56 -3.55 10.55
C GLU A 114 -14.01 -2.10 10.32
N GLU A 115 -13.42 -1.14 11.03
CA GLU A 115 -13.72 0.29 10.88
C GLU A 115 -13.44 0.80 9.44
N THR A 116 -12.47 0.19 8.74
CA THR A 116 -12.20 0.50 7.34
C THR A 116 -13.15 -0.31 6.46
N THR A 117 -14.15 0.38 5.91
CA THR A 117 -15.17 -0.26 5.05
C THR A 117 -14.88 -0.15 3.56
N CYS A 118 -14.02 0.80 3.17
CA CYS A 118 -13.69 1.06 1.77
C CYS A 118 -12.22 1.45 1.61
N PHE A 119 -11.60 0.83 0.61
CA PHE A 119 -10.23 1.04 0.19
C PHE A 119 -10.19 1.57 -1.24
N ALA A 120 -9.55 2.73 -1.43
CA ALA A 120 -9.42 3.36 -2.74
C ALA A 120 -8.00 3.22 -3.32
N PHE A 121 -7.91 2.80 -4.58
CA PHE A 121 -6.74 3.05 -5.40
C PHE A 121 -6.95 4.32 -6.20
N LEU A 122 -6.16 5.34 -5.88
CA LEU A 122 -6.09 6.55 -6.69
C LEU A 122 -5.08 6.28 -7.82
N ALA A 123 -5.62 5.88 -8.96
CA ALA A 123 -4.88 5.27 -10.06
C ALA A 123 -4.60 6.27 -11.21
N GLY A 124 -3.45 6.12 -11.86
CA GLY A 124 -3.15 6.79 -13.14
C GLY A 124 -3.68 6.04 -14.33
N HIS A 125 -3.77 6.73 -15.48
CA HIS A 125 -4.28 6.14 -16.72
C HIS A 125 -3.42 4.96 -17.19
N GLU A 126 -2.19 4.83 -16.69
CA GLU A 126 -1.24 3.76 -16.98
C GLU A 126 -1.32 2.59 -15.98
N SER A 127 -2.18 2.67 -14.95
CA SER A 127 -2.15 1.78 -13.79
C SER A 127 -2.94 0.48 -13.96
N PHE A 128 -2.93 -0.12 -15.16
CA PHE A 128 -3.60 -1.41 -15.44
C PHE A 128 -3.19 -2.52 -14.47
N ALA A 129 -1.90 -2.58 -14.10
CA ALA A 129 -1.36 -3.58 -13.19
C ALA A 129 -1.72 -3.35 -11.71
N ALA A 130 -2.12 -2.12 -11.33
CA ALA A 130 -2.41 -1.79 -9.93
C ALA A 130 -3.68 -2.50 -9.42
N ALA A 131 -4.61 -2.80 -10.33
CA ALA A 131 -5.93 -3.29 -9.96
C ALA A 131 -5.97 -4.78 -9.57
N GLU A 132 -5.12 -5.63 -10.16
CA GLU A 132 -4.99 -7.03 -9.72
C GLU A 132 -4.37 -7.13 -8.31
N GLY A 133 -3.41 -6.25 -8.00
CA GLY A 133 -2.85 -6.16 -6.64
C GLY A 133 -3.90 -5.73 -5.61
N ALA A 134 -4.78 -4.79 -5.97
CA ALA A 134 -5.91 -4.35 -5.15
C ALA A 134 -6.84 -5.49 -4.75
N ILE A 135 -7.20 -6.31 -5.73
CA ILE A 135 -8.08 -7.47 -5.57
C ILE A 135 -7.41 -8.52 -4.70
N GLY A 136 -6.12 -8.79 -4.93
CA GLY A 136 -5.35 -9.71 -4.09
C GLY A 136 -5.35 -9.31 -2.62
N ILE A 137 -5.10 -8.02 -2.34
CA ILE A 137 -5.11 -7.47 -0.97
C ILE A 137 -6.50 -7.64 -0.33
N ALA A 138 -7.56 -7.20 -1.01
CA ALA A 138 -8.92 -7.29 -0.47
C ALA A 138 -9.37 -8.74 -0.29
N ARG A 139 -9.05 -9.63 -1.23
CA ARG A 139 -9.35 -11.06 -1.13
C ARG A 139 -8.66 -11.68 0.09
N SER A 140 -7.38 -11.39 0.31
CA SER A 140 -6.67 -11.87 1.51
C SER A 140 -7.28 -11.30 2.79
N ALA A 141 -7.50 -9.97 2.87
CA ALA A 141 -8.09 -9.34 4.04
C ALA A 141 -9.48 -9.91 4.38
N ASN A 142 -10.32 -10.13 3.36
CA ASN A 142 -11.69 -10.63 3.53
C ASN A 142 -11.79 -12.08 4.02
N ARG A 143 -10.69 -12.81 4.17
CA ARG A 143 -10.68 -14.15 4.79
C ARG A 143 -10.92 -14.11 6.29
N VAL A 144 -10.52 -13.02 6.95
CA VAL A 144 -10.63 -12.85 8.41
C VAL A 144 -11.64 -11.79 8.83
N ARG A 145 -12.02 -10.91 7.91
CA ARG A 145 -13.02 -9.86 8.15
C ARG A 145 -14.44 -10.42 8.21
N LYS A 146 -15.29 -9.77 8.99
CA LYS A 146 -16.74 -10.01 9.05
C LYS A 146 -17.44 -9.35 7.87
N GLU A 147 -17.14 -8.07 7.64
CA GLU A 147 -17.66 -7.31 6.51
C GLU A 147 -16.59 -7.19 5.42
N PRO A 148 -16.87 -7.64 4.18
CA PRO A 148 -15.91 -7.55 3.09
C PRO A 148 -15.48 -6.10 2.83
N LEU A 149 -14.18 -5.87 2.81
CA LEU A 149 -13.57 -4.62 2.40
C LEU A 149 -13.94 -4.33 0.94
N ARG A 150 -14.60 -3.19 0.72
CA ARG A 150 -14.95 -2.71 -0.62
C ARG A 150 -13.74 -2.05 -1.25
N VAL A 151 -13.55 -2.25 -2.55
CA VAL A 151 -12.43 -1.68 -3.30
C VAL A 151 -12.97 -0.79 -4.40
N ILE A 152 -12.43 0.43 -4.48
CA ILE A 152 -12.73 1.35 -5.57
C ILE A 152 -11.46 1.81 -6.29
N LEU A 153 -11.61 2.15 -7.56
CA LEU A 153 -10.64 2.93 -8.31
C LEU A 153 -11.21 4.33 -8.54
N ASN A 154 -10.35 5.33 -8.36
CA ASN A 154 -10.66 6.75 -8.59
C ASN A 154 -9.39 7.47 -9.09
N GLY A 155 -9.47 8.74 -9.46
CA GLY A 155 -8.34 9.53 -9.98
C GLY A 155 -8.05 9.34 -11.48
N LEU A 156 -9.02 8.78 -12.20
CA LEU A 156 -9.00 8.50 -13.64
C LEU A 156 -9.97 9.43 -14.38
N GLY A 157 -9.70 9.76 -15.64
CA GLY A 157 -10.71 10.35 -16.52
C GLY A 157 -11.83 9.34 -16.81
N LYS A 158 -13.02 9.83 -17.19
CA LYS A 158 -14.21 8.99 -17.44
C LYS A 158 -13.99 7.95 -18.55
N ASP A 159 -13.29 8.33 -19.61
CA ASP A 159 -12.89 7.45 -20.71
C ASP A 159 -11.94 6.34 -20.26
N ALA A 160 -10.91 6.69 -19.49
CA ALA A 160 -9.94 5.74 -18.95
C ALA A 160 -10.59 4.78 -17.96
N ALA A 161 -11.46 5.27 -17.07
CA ALA A 161 -12.21 4.45 -16.13
C ALA A 161 -13.08 3.42 -16.86
N TYR A 162 -13.79 3.82 -17.92
CA TYR A 162 -14.59 2.90 -18.73
C TYR A 162 -13.72 1.79 -19.36
N ILE A 163 -12.61 2.18 -19.99
CA ILE A 163 -11.70 1.23 -20.66
C ILE A 163 -11.06 0.26 -19.65
N ILE A 164 -10.55 0.78 -18.53
CA ILE A 164 -9.94 -0.02 -17.46
C ILE A 164 -10.97 -0.99 -16.87
N SER A 165 -12.19 -0.52 -16.63
CA SER A 165 -13.28 -1.35 -16.13
C SER A 165 -13.58 -2.49 -17.08
N ARG A 166 -13.72 -2.20 -18.38
CA ARG A 166 -14.01 -3.19 -19.40
C ARG A 166 -12.90 -4.24 -19.54
N ILE A 167 -11.64 -3.81 -19.58
CA ILE A 167 -10.49 -4.72 -19.76
C ILE A 167 -10.32 -5.65 -18.56
N ASN A 168 -10.49 -5.14 -17.35
CA ASN A 168 -10.28 -5.92 -16.13
C ASN A 168 -11.56 -6.63 -15.64
N GLY A 169 -12.73 -6.30 -16.19
CA GLY A 169 -14.01 -6.85 -15.77
C GLY A 169 -14.58 -6.22 -14.50
N PHE A 170 -14.25 -4.97 -14.20
CA PHE A 170 -14.80 -4.24 -13.05
C PHE A 170 -16.20 -3.70 -13.32
N THR A 171 -16.83 -3.16 -12.29
CA THR A 171 -18.04 -2.36 -12.44
C THR A 171 -17.64 -0.91 -12.70
N TYR A 172 -17.96 -0.42 -13.89
CA TYR A 172 -17.82 1.00 -14.19
C TYR A 172 -18.96 1.77 -13.51
N VAL A 173 -18.62 2.88 -12.88
CA VAL A 173 -19.61 3.78 -12.28
C VAL A 173 -19.48 5.15 -12.95
N GLU A 174 -20.50 5.51 -13.72
CA GLU A 174 -20.60 6.80 -14.37
C GLU A 174 -21.18 7.81 -13.39
N THR A 175 -20.52 8.96 -13.28
CA THR A 175 -20.91 10.03 -12.37
C THR A 175 -21.12 11.35 -13.09
N GLU A 176 -21.95 12.19 -12.48
CA GLU A 176 -22.09 13.60 -12.82
C GLU A 176 -22.00 14.42 -11.53
N PHE A 177 -21.12 15.40 -11.52
CA PHE A 177 -20.96 16.31 -10.40
C PHE A 177 -21.71 17.62 -10.65
N ASP A 178 -22.67 17.93 -9.80
CA ASP A 178 -23.38 19.21 -9.83
C ASP A 178 -22.54 20.28 -9.14
N TYR A 179 -21.90 21.14 -9.94
CA TYR A 179 -21.06 22.24 -9.47
C TYR A 179 -21.81 23.32 -8.68
N TYR A 180 -23.12 23.47 -8.88
CA TYR A 180 -23.91 24.46 -8.16
C TYR A 180 -24.23 24.00 -6.74
N THR A 181 -24.51 22.70 -6.57
CA THR A 181 -24.90 22.13 -5.26
C THR A 181 -23.77 21.38 -4.55
N GLY A 182 -22.69 21.03 -5.26
CA GLY A 182 -21.60 20.19 -4.77
C GLY A 182 -21.98 18.70 -4.64
N LYS A 183 -23.06 18.26 -5.29
CA LYS A 183 -23.59 16.91 -5.16
C LYS A 183 -23.08 15.98 -6.27
N LEU A 184 -22.62 14.79 -5.88
CA LEU A 184 -22.32 13.70 -6.80
C LEU A 184 -23.61 12.92 -7.14
N ASN A 185 -23.89 12.76 -8.43
CA ASN A 185 -24.95 11.89 -8.94
C ASN A 185 -24.32 10.66 -9.61
N ILE A 186 -24.90 9.48 -9.35
CA ILE A 186 -24.56 8.25 -10.06
C ILE A 186 -25.52 8.09 -11.23
N LEU A 187 -24.99 8.09 -12.46
CA LEU A 187 -25.79 7.98 -13.69
C LEU A 187 -25.98 6.52 -14.11
N GLU A 188 -24.92 5.71 -14.06
CA GLU A 188 -24.94 4.30 -14.43
C GLU A 188 -23.97 3.49 -13.56
N GLU A 189 -24.37 2.27 -13.18
CA GLU A 189 -23.45 1.24 -12.70
C GLU A 189 -23.47 0.04 -13.66
N LYS A 190 -22.35 -0.22 -14.33
CA LYS A 190 -22.24 -1.23 -15.39
C LYS A 190 -21.17 -2.28 -15.07
N PRO A 191 -21.57 -3.50 -14.66
CA PRO A 191 -20.63 -4.60 -14.45
C PRO A 191 -20.17 -5.20 -15.79
N PHE A 192 -18.85 -5.28 -16.00
CA PHE A 192 -18.26 -5.92 -17.19
C PHE A 192 -17.93 -7.41 -17.00
N SER A 193 -18.07 -7.94 -15.78
CA SER A 193 -17.88 -9.37 -15.50
C SER A 193 -18.83 -9.86 -14.40
N LYS A 194 -18.62 -11.10 -13.93
CA LYS A 194 -19.30 -11.70 -12.77
C LYS A 194 -18.23 -12.12 -11.75
N GLY A 195 -18.59 -12.18 -10.47
CA GLY A 195 -17.68 -12.60 -9.39
C GLY A 195 -16.91 -11.44 -8.76
N ASP A 196 -15.73 -11.73 -8.18
CA ASP A 196 -15.01 -10.76 -7.35
C ASP A 196 -14.52 -9.53 -8.10
N LYS A 197 -14.18 -9.65 -9.39
CA LYS A 197 -13.77 -8.50 -10.21
C LYS A 197 -14.90 -7.48 -10.35
N ALA A 198 -16.13 -7.94 -10.53
CA ALA A 198 -17.30 -7.06 -10.61
C ALA A 198 -17.62 -6.34 -9.29
N LYS A 199 -17.07 -6.78 -8.15
CA LYS A 199 -17.23 -6.09 -6.86
C LYS A 199 -16.34 -4.84 -6.76
N VAL A 200 -15.33 -4.72 -7.61
CA VAL A 200 -14.50 -3.52 -7.69
C VAL A 200 -15.26 -2.47 -8.49
N LYS A 201 -15.49 -1.30 -7.89
CA LYS A 201 -16.10 -0.15 -8.57
C LYS A 201 -15.01 0.76 -9.11
N CYS A 202 -15.08 1.11 -10.38
CA CYS A 202 -14.13 2.01 -11.00
C CYS A 202 -14.85 3.26 -11.47
N TYR A 203 -14.52 4.35 -10.78
CA TYR A 203 -15.03 5.69 -11.03
C TYR A 203 -14.10 6.45 -11.95
N GLY A 204 -14.67 7.22 -12.85
CA GLY A 204 -13.97 8.27 -13.58
C GLY A 204 -14.50 9.63 -13.15
N ALA A 205 -13.61 10.62 -13.09
CA ALA A 205 -13.92 11.98 -12.71
C ALA A 205 -13.40 12.97 -13.76
N ASP A 206 -14.14 14.04 -14.00
CA ASP A 206 -13.75 15.13 -14.89
C ASP A 206 -12.76 16.08 -14.20
N ASP A 207 -12.80 16.16 -12.86
CA ASP A 207 -11.89 16.97 -12.06
C ASP A 207 -11.66 16.45 -10.63
N VAL A 208 -10.93 17.24 -9.84
CA VAL A 208 -10.60 16.95 -8.43
C VAL A 208 -11.83 17.00 -7.54
N MET A 209 -12.79 17.89 -7.77
CA MET A 209 -13.97 18.05 -6.92
C MET A 209 -14.88 16.83 -7.03
N GLU A 210 -15.13 16.37 -8.26
CA GLU A 210 -15.87 15.13 -8.50
C GLU A 210 -15.12 13.93 -7.89
N GLY A 211 -13.80 13.87 -8.07
CA GLY A 211 -12.95 12.84 -7.44
C GLY A 211 -13.06 12.82 -5.92
N VAL A 212 -13.06 13.98 -5.25
CA VAL A 212 -13.23 14.08 -3.79
C VAL A 212 -14.65 13.68 -3.37
N ALA A 213 -15.66 14.08 -4.14
CA ALA A 213 -17.05 13.72 -3.86
C ALA A 213 -17.26 12.20 -3.95
N ILE A 214 -16.58 11.50 -4.89
CA ILE A 214 -16.55 10.04 -4.95
C ILE A 214 -15.95 9.44 -3.67
N MET A 215 -14.85 10.00 -3.15
CA MET A 215 -14.22 9.52 -1.91
C MET A 215 -15.17 9.63 -0.71
N HIS A 216 -15.93 10.73 -0.61
CA HIS A 216 -16.97 10.89 0.41
C HIS A 216 -18.15 9.95 0.20
N HIS A 217 -18.64 9.82 -1.03
CA HIS A 217 -19.76 8.94 -1.39
C HIS A 217 -19.49 7.50 -0.96
N GLU A 218 -18.27 7.03 -1.19
CA GLU A 218 -17.86 5.67 -0.86
C GLU A 218 -17.38 5.49 0.58
N ASN A 219 -17.29 6.58 1.35
CA ASN A 219 -16.78 6.62 2.72
C ASN A 219 -15.39 5.95 2.82
N VAL A 220 -14.46 6.41 1.99
CA VAL A 220 -13.13 5.82 1.89
C VAL A 220 -12.35 6.04 3.18
N GLY A 221 -11.90 4.94 3.81
CA GLY A 221 -11.10 4.97 5.04
C GLY A 221 -9.60 4.87 4.77
N VAL A 222 -9.19 4.23 3.67
CA VAL A 222 -7.79 4.05 3.30
C VAL A 222 -7.61 4.31 1.81
N SER A 223 -6.51 4.94 1.40
CA SER A 223 -6.14 5.05 -0.02
C SER A 223 -4.67 4.78 -0.28
N ILE A 224 -4.36 4.12 -1.40
CA ILE A 224 -3.02 4.14 -1.99
C ILE A 224 -3.07 5.01 -3.25
N THR A 225 -2.28 6.08 -3.24
CA THR A 225 -2.05 6.95 -4.40
C THR A 225 -0.91 6.39 -5.23
N GLY A 226 -1.24 5.97 -6.45
CA GLY A 226 -0.30 5.42 -7.41
C GLY A 226 0.61 6.48 -8.04
N ASN A 227 1.58 6.01 -8.83
CA ASN A 227 2.46 6.86 -9.61
C ASN A 227 1.64 7.57 -10.70
N SER A 228 1.69 8.90 -10.75
CA SER A 228 1.15 9.66 -11.88
C SER A 228 2.25 10.03 -12.86
N THR A 229 2.03 9.73 -14.15
CA THR A 229 2.84 10.24 -15.25
C THR A 229 2.59 11.72 -15.54
N ASN A 230 1.73 12.40 -14.77
CA ASN A 230 1.42 13.82 -14.89
C ASN A 230 0.97 14.41 -13.53
N PRO A 231 1.72 15.35 -12.91
CA PRO A 231 1.34 15.96 -11.62
C PRO A 231 0.05 16.77 -11.66
N THR A 232 -0.43 17.16 -12.84
CA THR A 232 -1.73 17.83 -13.02
C THR A 232 -2.92 16.87 -12.91
N ARG A 233 -2.68 15.55 -12.82
CA ARG A 233 -3.75 14.56 -12.68
C ARG A 233 -4.30 14.51 -11.26
N PHE A 234 -5.56 14.08 -11.17
CA PHE A 234 -6.43 14.27 -10.01
C PHE A 234 -6.01 13.52 -8.75
N GLN A 235 -5.15 12.49 -8.81
CA GLN A 235 -4.93 11.58 -7.67
C GLN A 235 -4.38 12.25 -6.40
N HIS A 236 -3.25 12.95 -6.48
CA HIS A 236 -2.66 13.62 -5.32
C HIS A 236 -3.54 14.77 -4.81
N PRO A 237 -4.09 15.66 -5.68
CA PRO A 237 -5.06 16.67 -5.25
C PRO A 237 -6.32 16.07 -4.60
N VAL A 238 -6.87 14.98 -5.13
CA VAL A 238 -8.02 14.28 -4.54
C VAL A 238 -7.67 13.74 -3.15
N ALA A 239 -6.55 13.02 -3.02
CA ALA A 239 -6.10 12.48 -1.74
C ALA A 239 -5.89 13.59 -0.69
N GLY A 240 -5.22 14.69 -1.07
CA GLY A 240 -4.93 15.80 -0.18
C GLY A 240 -6.15 16.58 0.25
N THR A 241 -7.04 16.90 -0.70
CA THR A 241 -8.29 17.61 -0.40
C THR A 241 -9.19 16.75 0.49
N TYR A 242 -9.38 15.47 0.14
CA TYR A 242 -10.17 14.54 0.95
C TYR A 242 -9.58 14.33 2.36
N LYS A 243 -8.25 14.23 2.49
CA LYS A 243 -7.58 14.15 3.81
C LYS A 243 -7.88 15.38 4.67
N LYS A 244 -7.75 16.57 4.10
CA LYS A 244 -8.06 17.82 4.80
C LYS A 244 -9.51 17.83 5.30
N GLU A 245 -10.46 17.53 4.41
CA GLU A 245 -11.89 17.52 4.76
C GLU A 245 -12.24 16.44 5.79
N CYS A 246 -11.61 15.25 5.72
CA CYS A 246 -11.77 14.22 6.75
C CYS A 246 -11.30 14.72 8.12
N LEU A 247 -10.14 15.40 8.19
CA LEU A 247 -9.62 15.97 9.42
C LEU A 247 -10.57 17.02 10.00
N GLU A 248 -11.11 17.91 9.17
CA GLU A 248 -12.10 18.93 9.58
C GLU A 248 -13.40 18.30 10.09
N GLN A 249 -13.78 17.15 9.54
CA GLN A 249 -14.95 16.37 9.97
C GLN A 249 -14.66 15.44 11.16
N GLY A 250 -13.42 15.37 11.67
CA GLY A 250 -13.02 14.43 12.71
C GLY A 250 -13.04 12.96 12.26
N LYS A 251 -13.04 12.69 10.95
CA LYS A 251 -13.00 11.35 10.35
C LYS A 251 -11.56 10.88 10.19
N LYS A 252 -11.33 9.60 10.49
CA LYS A 252 -10.05 8.94 10.19
C LYS A 252 -9.99 8.58 8.71
N PHE A 253 -8.95 9.04 8.05
CA PHE A 253 -8.58 8.62 6.70
C PHE A 253 -7.08 8.37 6.69
N PHE A 254 -6.63 7.22 6.20
CA PHE A 254 -5.21 6.90 6.05
C PHE A 254 -4.81 6.93 4.60
N SER A 255 -3.89 7.82 4.26
CA SER A 255 -3.45 8.02 2.90
C SER A 255 -2.00 7.63 2.73
N VAL A 256 -1.71 7.00 1.60
CA VAL A 256 -0.38 6.59 1.23
C VAL A 256 -0.03 7.16 -0.11
N ALA A 257 1.19 7.67 -0.23
CA ALA A 257 1.73 8.15 -1.49
C ALA A 257 2.84 7.22 -2.01
N SER A 258 2.64 6.66 -3.21
CA SER A 258 3.69 6.01 -3.99
C SER A 258 4.54 7.08 -4.68
N GLY A 259 5.73 7.37 -4.15
CA GLY A 259 6.58 8.45 -4.67
C GLY A 259 7.26 8.19 -6.02
N GLY A 260 7.08 7.03 -6.65
CA GLY A 260 7.98 6.60 -7.73
C GLY A 260 7.81 7.30 -9.09
N GLY A 261 6.66 7.88 -9.42
CA GLY A 261 6.34 8.22 -10.82
C GLY A 261 6.63 9.64 -11.23
N THR A 262 6.23 10.58 -10.39
CA THR A 262 5.98 11.96 -10.80
C THR A 262 7.26 12.73 -11.13
N GLY A 263 8.40 12.25 -10.62
CA GLY A 263 9.71 12.78 -10.95
C GLY A 263 10.06 12.64 -12.42
N ARG A 264 9.96 11.42 -12.98
CA ARG A 264 10.36 11.14 -14.38
C ARG A 264 9.52 11.93 -15.39
N THR A 265 8.28 12.19 -15.02
CA THR A 265 7.29 12.97 -15.77
C THR A 265 7.64 14.43 -15.95
N LEU A 266 8.14 15.07 -14.89
CA LEU A 266 8.60 16.47 -14.98
C LEU A 266 9.92 16.58 -15.74
N HIS A 267 10.44 15.43 -16.21
CA HIS A 267 11.60 15.31 -17.08
C HIS A 267 12.89 15.99 -16.55
N PRO A 268 13.14 16.01 -15.23
CA PRO A 268 14.28 16.75 -14.70
C PRO A 268 15.62 16.11 -15.09
N ASP A 269 15.68 14.78 -15.26
CA ASP A 269 16.89 14.09 -15.72
C ASP A 269 17.31 14.56 -17.13
N ASN A 270 16.35 14.71 -18.04
CA ASN A 270 16.60 15.16 -19.41
C ASN A 270 16.90 16.67 -19.49
N MET A 271 16.52 17.43 -18.47
CA MET A 271 16.88 18.85 -18.32
C MET A 271 18.15 19.05 -17.49
N ALA A 272 18.82 17.96 -17.05
CA ALA A 272 19.91 17.98 -16.08
C ALA A 272 19.58 18.78 -14.80
N ALA A 273 18.29 18.92 -14.49
CA ALA A 273 17.80 19.63 -13.34
C ALA A 273 17.99 18.71 -12.14
N GLY A 274 19.01 18.97 -11.32
CA GLY A 274 19.46 18.08 -10.24
C GLY A 274 18.39 17.63 -9.24
N PRO A 275 18.77 16.89 -8.17
CA PRO A 275 17.83 16.17 -7.30
C PRO A 275 16.69 17.00 -6.69
N ALA A 276 16.86 18.32 -6.55
CA ALA A 276 15.81 19.24 -6.07
C ALA A 276 14.56 19.29 -6.96
N SER A 277 14.69 18.99 -8.25
CA SER A 277 13.56 18.97 -9.20
C SER A 277 12.55 17.86 -8.92
N TYR A 278 12.96 16.87 -8.12
CA TYR A 278 12.07 15.84 -7.58
C TYR A 278 11.29 16.28 -6.33
N GLY A 279 11.54 17.50 -5.84
CA GLY A 279 10.91 18.07 -4.67
C GLY A 279 9.39 18.20 -4.80
N MET A 280 8.85 18.48 -6.00
CA MET A 280 7.39 18.57 -6.19
C MET A 280 6.70 17.22 -5.96
N THR A 281 7.30 16.12 -6.46
CA THR A 281 6.80 14.75 -6.24
C THR A 281 6.80 14.38 -4.77
N ASP A 282 7.91 14.64 -4.07
CA ASP A 282 8.02 14.37 -2.63
C ASP A 282 7.02 15.23 -1.84
N THR A 283 6.91 16.52 -2.20
CA THR A 283 6.02 17.48 -1.53
C THR A 283 4.55 17.08 -1.66
N MET A 284 4.09 16.73 -2.86
CA MET A 284 2.70 16.32 -3.06
C MET A 284 2.34 15.07 -2.26
N GLY A 285 3.24 14.08 -2.18
CA GLY A 285 3.05 12.93 -1.30
C GLY A 285 2.96 13.33 0.17
N ARG A 286 3.86 14.21 0.64
CA ARG A 286 3.88 14.69 2.04
C ARG A 286 2.66 15.51 2.45
N MET A 287 2.00 16.17 1.52
CA MET A 287 0.82 16.99 1.83
C MET A 287 -0.35 16.18 2.39
N HIS A 288 -0.42 14.88 2.08
CA HIS A 288 -1.57 14.06 2.44
C HIS A 288 -1.22 12.73 3.11
N SER A 289 -0.04 12.17 2.85
CA SER A 289 0.27 10.81 3.27
C SER A 289 0.61 10.70 4.75
N ASP A 290 0.01 9.70 5.40
CA ASP A 290 0.39 9.21 6.73
C ASP A 290 1.61 8.29 6.64
N ALA A 291 1.78 7.64 5.50
CA ALA A 291 2.99 6.91 5.16
C ALA A 291 3.43 7.23 3.74
N GLN A 292 4.64 7.78 3.62
CA GLN A 292 5.28 8.01 2.34
C GLN A 292 6.42 7.00 2.16
N PHE A 293 6.07 5.93 1.47
CA PHE A 293 6.96 4.79 1.26
C PHE A 293 8.19 5.16 0.44
N ALA A 294 8.06 6.20 -0.36
CA ALA A 294 9.03 6.54 -1.36
C ALA A 294 9.17 8.08 -1.46
N GLY A 295 10.40 8.61 -1.39
CA GLY A 295 10.76 9.83 -2.15
C GLY A 295 10.57 9.63 -3.67
N SER A 296 11.10 10.48 -4.54
CA SER A 296 11.01 10.20 -5.98
C SER A 296 11.88 8.99 -6.37
N SER A 297 11.42 8.06 -7.24
CA SER A 297 12.19 6.88 -7.77
C SER A 297 13.51 7.19 -8.48
N SER A 298 13.87 8.44 -8.46
CA SER A 298 14.89 9.12 -9.23
C SER A 298 15.83 9.95 -8.34
N VAL A 299 15.58 9.98 -7.02
CA VAL A 299 16.62 10.38 -6.06
C VAL A 299 17.45 9.13 -5.76
N PRO A 300 18.79 9.13 -5.91
CA PRO A 300 19.61 7.92 -5.71
C PRO A 300 19.43 7.22 -4.36
N ALA A 301 19.10 7.97 -3.30
CA ALA A 301 18.75 7.44 -1.98
C ALA A 301 17.43 6.63 -1.94
N HIS A 302 16.68 6.64 -3.04
CA HIS A 302 15.38 6.01 -3.21
C HIS A 302 15.42 4.59 -3.76
N VAL A 303 16.44 4.33 -4.59
CA VAL A 303 16.73 3.03 -5.19
C VAL A 303 16.95 1.97 -4.09
N GLU A 304 17.29 2.38 -2.87
CA GLU A 304 17.50 1.46 -1.75
C GLU A 304 16.22 0.85 -1.15
N MET A 305 15.00 1.38 -1.32
CA MET A 305 13.80 0.69 -0.77
C MET A 305 13.28 -0.42 -1.68
N MET A 306 13.19 -0.18 -2.99
CA MET A 306 13.02 -1.29 -3.95
C MET A 306 14.26 -2.19 -3.96
N GLY A 307 15.44 -1.64 -3.69
CA GLY A 307 16.68 -2.38 -3.45
C GLY A 307 16.74 -3.14 -2.12
N LEU A 308 15.88 -2.80 -1.14
CA LEU A 308 15.81 -3.42 0.18
C LEU A 308 15.05 -4.74 0.11
N ILE A 309 13.87 -4.75 -0.51
CA ILE A 309 12.93 -5.88 -0.46
C ILE A 309 12.69 -6.48 -1.86
N GLY A 310 13.00 -5.77 -2.94
CA GLY A 310 12.66 -6.23 -4.30
C GLY A 310 11.15 -6.22 -4.56
N MET A 311 10.38 -5.43 -3.78
CA MET A 311 8.91 -5.37 -3.84
C MET A 311 8.44 -3.91 -3.98
N GLY A 312 7.41 -3.70 -4.80
CA GLY A 312 6.67 -2.43 -4.83
C GLY A 312 5.65 -2.34 -3.68
N ASN A 313 5.08 -1.15 -3.48
CA ASN A 313 4.15 -0.87 -2.38
C ASN A 313 2.96 -1.86 -2.35
N ASN A 314 2.29 -2.08 -3.49
CA ASN A 314 1.13 -2.98 -3.54
C ASN A 314 1.51 -4.43 -3.15
N PRO A 315 2.54 -5.06 -3.75
CA PRO A 315 3.03 -6.35 -3.27
C PRO A 315 3.40 -6.39 -1.79
N MET A 316 4.02 -5.34 -1.24
CA MET A 316 4.38 -5.35 0.19
C MET A 316 3.16 -5.34 1.10
N VAL A 317 2.15 -4.54 0.78
CA VAL A 317 0.88 -4.55 1.50
C VAL A 317 0.20 -5.91 1.36
N GLY A 318 0.19 -6.48 0.15
CA GLY A 318 -0.36 -7.82 -0.11
C GLY A 318 0.32 -8.91 0.69
N ALA A 319 1.65 -8.90 0.78
CA ALA A 319 2.41 -9.84 1.61
C ALA A 319 2.14 -9.64 3.10
N THR A 320 2.14 -8.39 3.59
CA THR A 320 1.85 -8.08 5.00
C THR A 320 0.46 -8.57 5.39
N VAL A 321 -0.56 -8.27 4.60
CA VAL A 321 -1.95 -8.74 4.83
C VAL A 321 -2.02 -10.27 4.78
N SER A 322 -1.38 -10.90 3.81
CA SER A 322 -1.46 -12.36 3.64
C SER A 322 -0.76 -13.13 4.76
N VAL A 323 0.40 -12.64 5.23
CA VAL A 323 1.12 -13.22 6.38
C VAL A 323 0.34 -12.98 7.66
N ALA A 324 -0.19 -11.77 7.87
CA ALA A 324 -1.03 -11.46 9.04
C ALA A 324 -2.29 -12.33 9.13
N VAL A 325 -2.96 -12.55 8.00
CA VAL A 325 -4.12 -13.46 7.88
C VAL A 325 -3.72 -14.89 8.24
N ALA A 326 -2.59 -15.38 7.73
CA ALA A 326 -2.10 -16.72 8.05
C ALA A 326 -1.79 -16.89 9.55
N ILE A 327 -1.30 -15.83 10.21
CA ILE A 327 -1.07 -15.83 11.67
C ILE A 327 -2.40 -15.96 12.43
N GLU A 328 -3.40 -15.16 12.09
CA GLU A 328 -4.71 -15.25 12.73
C GLU A 328 -5.35 -16.63 12.52
N GLU A 329 -5.32 -17.15 11.30
CA GLU A 329 -5.87 -18.49 10.99
C GLU A 329 -5.13 -19.61 11.73
N GLY A 330 -3.79 -19.51 11.87
CA GLY A 330 -3.00 -20.46 12.64
C GLY A 330 -3.17 -20.36 14.16
N CYS A 331 -3.84 -19.30 14.64
CA CYS A 331 -4.21 -19.15 16.06
C CYS A 331 -5.61 -19.68 16.38
N ARG A 332 -6.43 -19.99 15.36
CA ARG A 332 -7.77 -20.58 15.52
C ARG A 332 -7.71 -22.10 15.67
#